data_AF-S7QCL3-F1
#
_entry.id   AF-S7QCL3-F1
#
_cell.length_a   1.000
_cell.length_b   1.000
_cell.length_c   1.000
_cell.angle_alpha   90.00
_cell.angle_beta   90.00
_cell.angle_gamma   90.00
#
_symmetry.space_group_name_H-M   'P 1'
#
loop_
_entity.id
_entity.type
_entity.pdbx_description
1 polymer ?
#
loop_
_entity_poly.entity_id
_entity_poly.type
_entity_poly.pdbx_seq_one_letter_code
_entity_poly.pdbx_strand_id
1 'polypeptide(L)'
;MSILLVTRELPSSPAVGAFISNLSASNAKGLPNAFFLHFLVMNGKTEASPNAYLNLARLYAPTQSVVLFPDDISNRPNFTSPTSAALLSDFSSPSVLVGSDDHTSFPFEPLAPLALDRVFPLWCDERFISGSRELDWTEYLWQVWLETFGDVSVYNTAQWSEALPATRAVSGKPSPAPLGALSRKIHTKFSTRFRLESCILASKQLASTGDPELITPKARWLKENCPQGLSVLS
;
A
#
# COMPACT_ATOMS: atom_id res chain seq x y z
N MET A 1 -8.85 -10.48 -10.64
CA MET A 1 -8.23 -9.63 -9.60
C MET A 1 -9.05 -8.37 -9.41
N SER A 2 -9.07 -7.81 -8.20
CA SER A 2 -9.78 -6.57 -7.87
C SER A 2 -8.79 -5.43 -7.68
N ILE A 3 -9.01 -4.31 -8.34
CA ILE A 3 -8.22 -3.09 -8.24
C ILE A 3 -9.07 -2.05 -7.52
N LEU A 4 -8.52 -1.50 -6.44
CA LEU A 4 -9.20 -0.56 -5.57
C LEU A 4 -8.43 0.74 -5.63
N LEU A 5 -9.01 1.74 -6.29
CA LEU A 5 -8.31 2.98 -6.58
C LEU A 5 -9.04 4.17 -5.96
N VAL A 6 -8.25 5.02 -5.33
CA VAL A 6 -8.75 6.29 -4.81
C VAL A 6 -8.59 7.38 -5.85
N THR A 7 -9.60 8.22 -6.01
CA THR A 7 -9.60 9.27 -7.03
C THR A 7 -10.38 10.48 -6.55
N ARG A 8 -9.92 11.68 -6.87
CA ARG A 8 -10.73 12.91 -6.72
C ARG A 8 -11.60 13.18 -7.95
N GLU A 9 -11.29 12.51 -9.05
CA GLU A 9 -12.04 12.62 -10.30
C GLU A 9 -13.37 11.88 -10.24
N LEU A 10 -14.39 12.45 -10.90
CA LEU A 10 -15.67 11.78 -11.07
C LEU A 10 -15.54 10.55 -11.99
N PRO A 11 -16.37 9.51 -11.82
CA PRO A 11 -16.33 8.31 -12.68
C PRO A 11 -16.53 8.61 -14.17
N SER A 12 -17.24 9.69 -14.51
CA SER A 12 -17.47 10.15 -15.89
C SER A 12 -16.34 11.02 -16.45
N SER A 13 -15.29 11.27 -15.68
CA SER A 13 -14.17 12.11 -16.13
C SER A 13 -13.38 11.45 -17.27
N PRO A 14 -12.78 12.25 -18.17
CA PRO A 14 -11.88 11.71 -19.21
C PRO A 14 -10.68 10.96 -18.62
N ALA A 15 -10.19 11.36 -17.44
CA ALA A 15 -9.07 10.71 -16.76
C ALA A 15 -9.41 9.26 -16.35
N VAL A 16 -10.61 9.05 -15.78
CA VAL A 16 -11.14 7.74 -15.44
C VAL A 16 -11.41 6.91 -16.71
N GLY A 17 -12.02 7.51 -17.73
CA GLY A 17 -12.27 6.83 -19.00
C GLY A 17 -10.99 6.35 -19.70
N ALA A 18 -9.94 7.18 -19.72
CA ALA A 18 -8.63 6.82 -20.26
C ALA A 18 -7.97 5.70 -19.44
N PHE A 19 -8.12 5.72 -18.11
CA PHE A 19 -7.62 4.65 -17.26
C PHE A 19 -8.28 3.30 -17.57
N ILE A 20 -9.61 3.29 -17.62
CA ILE A 20 -10.38 2.08 -17.93
C ILE A 20 -9.99 1.54 -19.31
N SER A 21 -9.78 2.43 -20.29
CA SER A 21 -9.33 2.07 -21.63
C SER A 21 -7.93 1.44 -21.65
N ASN A 22 -6.98 1.98 -20.87
CA ASN A 22 -5.65 1.39 -20.75
C ASN A 22 -5.71 -0.01 -20.11
N LEU A 23 -6.55 -0.16 -19.08
CA LEU A 23 -6.70 -1.43 -18.38
C LEU A 23 -7.38 -2.49 -19.26
N SER A 24 -8.40 -2.10 -20.03
CA SER A 24 -9.09 -3.00 -20.96
C SER A 24 -8.19 -3.42 -22.12
N ALA A 25 -7.37 -2.51 -22.65
CA ALA A 25 -6.35 -2.83 -23.66
C ALA A 25 -5.30 -3.82 -23.14
N SER A 26 -5.01 -3.79 -21.84
CA SER A 26 -4.10 -4.73 -21.18
C SER A 26 -4.75 -6.11 -21.02
N ASN A 27 -6.05 -6.15 -20.71
CA ASN A 27 -6.82 -7.39 -20.67
C ASN A 27 -6.86 -8.10 -22.04
N ALA A 28 -6.97 -7.34 -23.13
CA ALA A 28 -6.97 -7.87 -24.50
C ALA A 28 -5.64 -8.53 -24.92
N LYS A 29 -4.54 -8.31 -24.19
CA LYS A 29 -3.20 -8.84 -24.49
C LYS A 29 -2.88 -10.17 -23.80
N GLY A 30 -3.88 -10.89 -23.30
CA GLY A 30 -3.70 -12.27 -22.82
C GLY A 30 -3.74 -12.43 -21.30
N LEU A 31 -4.38 -11.52 -20.56
CA LEU A 31 -4.73 -11.78 -19.17
C LEU A 31 -5.93 -12.73 -19.12
N PRO A 32 -5.82 -13.90 -18.45
CA PRO A 32 -6.84 -14.93 -18.51
C PRO A 32 -8.13 -14.57 -17.75
N ASN A 33 -8.09 -13.54 -16.90
CA ASN A 33 -9.15 -13.26 -15.93
C ASN A 33 -9.68 -11.83 -16.03
N ALA A 34 -11.00 -11.68 -15.88
CA ALA A 34 -11.64 -10.38 -15.75
C ALA A 34 -11.11 -9.61 -14.52
N PHE A 35 -10.95 -8.30 -14.69
CA PHE A 35 -10.62 -7.37 -13.61
C PHE A 35 -11.88 -6.71 -13.07
N PHE A 36 -11.94 -6.56 -11.76
CA PHE A 36 -12.94 -5.75 -11.10
C PHE A 36 -12.30 -4.46 -10.65
N LEU A 37 -12.85 -3.33 -11.08
CA LEU A 37 -12.31 -2.03 -10.73
C LEU A 37 -13.29 -1.31 -9.79
N HIS A 38 -12.78 -0.92 -8.63
CA HIS A 38 -13.51 -0.20 -7.60
C HIS A 38 -12.92 1.20 -7.48
N PHE A 39 -13.72 2.22 -7.74
CA PHE A 39 -13.32 3.61 -7.56
C PHE A 39 -13.86 4.14 -6.23
N LEU A 40 -12.97 4.57 -5.36
CA LEU A 40 -13.29 5.37 -4.21
C LEU A 40 -13.15 6.85 -4.58
N VAL A 41 -14.28 7.50 -4.86
CA VAL A 41 -14.30 8.92 -5.18
C VAL A 41 -14.20 9.74 -3.88
N MET A 42 -13.08 10.43 -3.72
CA MET A 42 -12.81 11.31 -2.61
C MET A 42 -13.41 12.68 -2.87
N ASN A 43 -14.28 13.12 -1.96
CA ASN A 43 -14.76 14.48 -1.90
C ASN A 43 -14.43 15.07 -0.53
N GLY A 44 -14.70 16.37 -0.33
CA GLY A 44 -14.39 17.04 0.95
C GLY A 44 -15.05 16.43 2.20
N LYS A 45 -16.04 15.52 2.04
CA LYS A 45 -16.66 14.79 3.17
C LYS A 45 -16.01 13.43 3.44
N THR A 46 -15.40 12.80 2.43
CA THR A 46 -14.73 11.49 2.57
C THR A 46 -13.23 11.60 2.77
N GLU A 47 -12.66 12.81 2.67
CA GLU A 47 -11.24 13.11 2.89
C GLU A 47 -10.74 12.74 4.30
N ALA A 48 -11.63 12.66 5.29
CA ALA A 48 -11.27 12.35 6.66
C ALA A 48 -10.85 10.88 6.90
N SER A 49 -11.27 9.93 6.04
CA SER A 49 -11.03 8.49 6.31
C SER A 49 -10.90 7.63 5.04
N PRO A 50 -9.96 7.94 4.12
CA PRO A 50 -9.76 7.17 2.90
C PRO A 50 -9.42 5.69 3.14
N ASN A 51 -8.71 5.39 4.22
CA ASN A 51 -8.19 4.05 4.49
C ASN A 51 -9.28 3.11 5.00
N ALA A 52 -10.22 3.62 5.81
CA ALA A 52 -11.43 2.90 6.21
C ALA A 52 -12.27 2.46 5.00
N TYR A 53 -12.48 3.35 4.02
CA TYR A 53 -13.20 3.01 2.80
C TYR A 53 -12.41 2.03 1.92
N LEU A 54 -11.08 2.14 1.86
CA LEU A 54 -10.24 1.15 1.18
C LEU A 54 -10.35 -0.24 1.83
N ASN A 55 -10.37 -0.33 3.16
CA ASN A 55 -10.57 -1.59 3.87
C ASN A 55 -11.95 -2.21 3.58
N LEU A 56 -13.02 -1.39 3.59
CA LEU A 56 -14.36 -1.86 3.25
C LEU A 56 -14.42 -2.34 1.81
N ALA A 57 -13.89 -1.55 0.88
CA ALA A 57 -13.86 -1.93 -0.52
C ALA A 57 -13.04 -3.21 -0.72
N ARG A 58 -11.94 -3.40 0.04
CA ARG A 58 -11.18 -4.65 0.07
C ARG A 58 -12.07 -5.82 0.47
N LEU A 59 -12.78 -5.70 1.59
CA LEU A 59 -13.67 -6.76 2.10
C LEU A 59 -14.75 -7.16 1.10
N TYR A 60 -15.31 -6.20 0.36
CA TYR A 60 -16.33 -6.42 -0.67
C TYR A 60 -15.77 -6.77 -2.04
N ALA A 61 -14.45 -6.89 -2.19
CA ALA A 61 -13.85 -7.27 -3.46
C ALA A 61 -14.31 -8.68 -3.87
N PRO A 62 -14.75 -8.89 -5.12
CA PRO A 62 -15.23 -10.19 -5.58
C PRO A 62 -14.11 -11.22 -5.73
N THR A 63 -12.84 -10.82 -5.86
CA THR A 63 -11.71 -11.73 -6.03
C THR A 63 -10.87 -11.86 -4.76
N GLN A 64 -10.15 -12.97 -4.64
CA GLN A 64 -9.23 -13.20 -3.53
C GLN A 64 -8.04 -12.23 -3.54
N SER A 65 -7.43 -11.99 -4.71
CA SER A 65 -6.31 -11.03 -4.81
C SER A 65 -6.82 -9.61 -5.06
N VAL A 66 -6.34 -8.67 -4.27
CA VAL A 66 -6.68 -7.24 -4.32
C VAL A 66 -5.42 -6.40 -4.52
N VAL A 67 -5.54 -5.28 -5.23
CA VAL A 67 -4.49 -4.26 -5.29
C VAL A 67 -5.07 -2.92 -4.89
N LEU A 68 -4.49 -2.33 -3.85
CA LEU A 68 -4.86 -1.05 -3.26
C LEU A 68 -3.99 0.04 -3.88
N PHE A 69 -4.61 1.02 -4.53
CA PHE A 69 -3.98 2.24 -5.01
C PHE A 69 -4.41 3.39 -4.10
N PRO A 70 -3.59 3.73 -3.11
CA PRO A 70 -3.88 4.76 -2.13
C PRO A 70 -3.51 6.16 -2.64
N ASP A 71 -3.10 6.33 -3.88
CA ASP A 71 -2.91 7.65 -4.48
C ASP A 71 -3.99 7.93 -5.52
N ASP A 72 -4.08 9.19 -5.95
CA ASP A 72 -4.97 9.62 -7.01
C ASP A 72 -4.63 8.94 -8.34
N ILE A 73 -5.64 8.81 -9.20
CA ILE A 73 -5.53 8.21 -10.53
C ILE A 73 -4.37 8.83 -11.35
N SER A 74 -4.04 10.11 -11.12
CA SER A 74 -2.92 10.79 -11.78
C SER A 74 -1.53 10.19 -11.53
N ASN A 75 -1.33 9.48 -10.42
CA ASN A 75 -0.02 8.91 -10.02
C ASN A 75 0.05 7.39 -10.21
N ARG A 76 -0.85 6.83 -11.02
CA ARG A 76 -0.90 5.39 -11.33
C ARG A 76 0.18 4.97 -12.34
N PRO A 77 0.66 3.73 -12.28
CA PRO A 77 1.56 3.21 -13.29
C PRO A 77 0.79 2.81 -14.57
N ASN A 78 1.45 2.79 -15.74
CA ASN A 78 0.80 2.42 -17.00
C ASN A 78 0.69 0.89 -17.12
N PHE A 79 -0.54 0.37 -17.11
CA PHE A 79 -0.79 -1.07 -17.17
C PHE A 79 -0.57 -1.67 -18.56
N THR A 80 -0.17 -0.91 -19.57
CA THR A 80 -0.01 -1.43 -20.94
C THR A 80 1.25 -2.30 -21.16
N SER A 81 2.15 -2.33 -20.18
CA SER A 81 3.39 -3.12 -20.19
C SER A 81 3.12 -4.62 -19.98
N PRO A 82 3.83 -5.55 -20.66
CA PRO A 82 3.77 -6.99 -20.36
C PRO A 82 4.06 -7.32 -18.89
N THR A 83 4.88 -6.51 -18.22
CA THR A 83 5.24 -6.67 -16.80
C THR A 83 4.04 -6.42 -15.87
N SER A 84 3.09 -5.58 -16.28
CA SER A 84 1.85 -5.38 -15.53
C SER A 84 0.98 -6.64 -15.56
N ALA A 85 0.98 -7.38 -16.68
CA ALA A 85 0.17 -8.58 -16.82
C ALA A 85 0.68 -9.70 -15.91
N ALA A 86 2.00 -9.84 -15.75
CA ALA A 86 2.59 -10.76 -14.78
C ALA A 86 2.18 -10.40 -13.35
N LEU A 87 2.25 -9.11 -13.00
CA LEU A 87 1.83 -8.61 -11.69
C LEU A 87 0.35 -8.89 -11.40
N LEU A 88 -0.50 -8.79 -12.41
CA LEU A 88 -1.94 -9.01 -12.30
C LEU A 88 -2.37 -10.49 -12.30
N SER A 89 -1.43 -11.42 -12.53
CA SER A 89 -1.73 -12.82 -12.81
C SER A 89 -1.69 -13.73 -11.57
N ASP A 90 -0.84 -13.46 -10.58
CA ASP A 90 -0.85 -14.21 -9.33
C ASP A 90 -0.11 -13.47 -8.21
N PHE A 91 -0.78 -13.27 -7.07
CA PHE A 91 -0.16 -12.77 -5.84
C PHE A 91 -0.41 -13.78 -4.73
N SER A 92 0.58 -14.65 -4.50
CA SER A 92 0.57 -15.58 -3.37
C SER A 92 0.94 -14.91 -2.05
N SER A 93 1.62 -13.76 -2.10
CA SER A 93 2.16 -13.03 -0.94
C SER A 93 1.92 -11.53 -1.07
N PRO A 94 1.85 -10.79 0.06
CA PRO A 94 1.78 -9.33 0.04
C PRO A 94 2.93 -8.75 -0.77
N SER A 95 2.62 -7.77 -1.60
CA SER A 95 3.58 -7.18 -2.53
C SER A 95 3.40 -5.67 -2.65
N VAL A 96 4.50 -4.93 -2.69
CA VAL A 96 4.49 -3.47 -2.84
C VAL A 96 4.99 -3.09 -4.23
N LEU A 97 4.31 -2.13 -4.85
CA LEU A 97 4.70 -1.57 -6.13
C LEU A 97 5.48 -0.27 -5.89
N VAL A 98 6.68 -0.16 -6.45
CA VAL A 98 7.56 1.01 -6.25
C VAL A 98 7.92 1.64 -7.59
N GLY A 99 7.97 2.98 -7.64
CA GLY A 99 8.31 3.73 -8.85
C GLY A 99 9.80 3.80 -9.16
N SER A 100 10.68 3.34 -8.26
CA SER A 100 12.14 3.42 -8.38
C SER A 100 12.84 2.10 -8.07
N ASP A 101 13.99 1.86 -8.73
CA ASP A 101 14.84 0.66 -8.52
C ASP A 101 15.56 0.66 -7.16
N ASP A 102 15.63 1.81 -6.49
CA ASP A 102 16.45 1.98 -5.28
C ASP A 102 15.78 1.47 -3.99
N HIS A 103 14.52 1.04 -4.05
CA HIS A 103 13.73 0.68 -2.86
C HIS A 103 13.22 -0.75 -2.91
N THR A 104 14.07 -1.72 -2.58
CA THR A 104 13.70 -3.16 -2.47
C THR A 104 13.26 -3.57 -1.06
N SER A 105 13.26 -2.65 -0.09
CA SER A 105 12.80 -2.88 1.28
C SER A 105 12.15 -1.64 1.88
N PHE A 106 11.49 -1.79 3.03
CA PHE A 106 11.02 -0.66 3.82
C PHE A 106 12.19 0.28 4.20
N PRO A 107 12.02 1.63 4.22
CA PRO A 107 10.79 2.37 3.93
C PRO A 107 10.45 2.41 2.44
N PHE A 108 9.18 2.15 2.13
CA PHE A 108 8.63 2.27 0.78
C PHE A 108 8.22 3.72 0.49
N GLU A 109 7.96 3.99 -0.79
CA GLU A 109 7.45 5.29 -1.24
C GLU A 109 6.11 5.64 -0.56
N PRO A 110 5.87 6.91 -0.21
CA PRO A 110 4.57 7.34 0.31
C PRO A 110 3.46 7.00 -0.67
N LEU A 111 2.35 6.45 -0.17
CA LEU A 111 1.23 6.00 -0.99
C LEU A 111 1.61 4.92 -2.04
N ALA A 112 2.68 4.16 -1.82
CA ALA A 112 3.01 3.02 -2.67
C ALA A 112 1.83 2.03 -2.73
N PRO A 113 1.42 1.57 -3.94
CA PRO A 113 0.36 0.59 -4.06
C PRO A 113 0.74 -0.74 -3.41
N LEU A 114 -0.27 -1.42 -2.87
CA LEU A 114 -0.10 -2.69 -2.18
C LEU A 114 -1.03 -3.76 -2.77
N ALA A 115 -0.44 -4.87 -3.21
CA ALA A 115 -1.14 -6.09 -3.56
C ALA A 115 -1.15 -7.06 -2.38
N LEU A 116 -2.29 -7.70 -2.12
CA LEU A 116 -2.44 -8.64 -1.02
C LEU A 116 -3.69 -9.52 -1.21
N ASP A 117 -3.86 -10.50 -0.33
CA ASP A 117 -5.11 -11.24 -0.22
C ASP A 117 -6.20 -10.35 0.41
N ARG A 118 -7.43 -10.49 -0.08
CA ARG A 118 -8.64 -9.87 0.44
C ARG A 118 -8.80 -10.11 1.94
N VAL A 119 -8.51 -11.33 2.40
CA VAL A 119 -8.62 -11.78 3.80
C VAL A 119 -7.33 -11.61 4.59
N PHE A 120 -6.33 -10.93 4.05
CA PHE A 120 -5.10 -10.64 4.77
C PHE A 120 -5.41 -9.93 6.10
N PRO A 121 -4.83 -10.37 7.23
CA PRO A 121 -5.33 -10.04 8.57
C PRO A 121 -4.92 -8.64 9.09
N LEU A 122 -4.67 -7.68 8.20
CA LEU A 122 -4.35 -6.30 8.55
C LEU A 122 -5.37 -5.32 8.02
N TRP A 123 -5.61 -4.24 8.77
CA TRP A 123 -6.51 -3.15 8.37
C TRP A 123 -5.73 -1.84 8.30
N CYS A 124 -5.97 -1.04 7.26
CA CYS A 124 -5.42 0.30 7.13
C CYS A 124 -6.21 1.24 8.05
N ASP A 125 -5.81 1.38 9.30
CA ASP A 125 -6.55 2.23 10.26
C ASP A 125 -6.04 3.68 10.20
N GLU A 126 -6.94 4.67 10.25
CA GLU A 126 -6.58 6.07 10.53
C GLU A 126 -6.28 6.25 12.03
N ARG A 127 -5.15 5.70 12.48
CA ARG A 127 -4.80 5.66 13.91
C ARG A 127 -4.40 7.03 14.46
N PHE A 128 -3.96 7.93 13.59
CA PHE A 128 -3.40 9.21 14.00
C PHE A 128 -4.38 10.32 13.67
N ILE A 129 -5.10 10.80 14.70
CA ILE A 129 -6.07 11.91 14.64
C ILE A 129 -5.47 13.18 13.99
N SER A 130 -4.15 13.29 13.98
CA SER A 130 -3.37 14.41 13.46
C SER A 130 -2.44 14.03 12.30
N GLY A 131 -2.65 12.86 11.68
CA GLY A 131 -1.87 12.34 10.56
C GLY A 131 -2.27 12.95 9.22
N SER A 132 -1.42 12.78 8.21
CA SER A 132 -1.85 12.87 6.82
C SER A 132 -2.04 11.47 6.29
N ARG A 133 -2.80 11.35 5.21
CA ARG A 133 -3.05 10.07 4.52
C ARG A 133 -1.76 9.31 4.20
N GLU A 134 -0.73 10.03 3.75
CA GLU A 134 0.58 9.48 3.41
C GLU A 134 1.26 8.86 4.64
N LEU A 135 1.14 9.52 5.79
CA LEU A 135 1.72 9.04 7.04
C LEU A 135 0.97 7.81 7.57
N ASP A 136 -0.37 7.85 7.57
CA ASP A 136 -1.19 6.70 7.96
C ASP A 136 -0.90 5.49 7.06
N TRP A 137 -0.78 5.72 5.75
CA TRP A 137 -0.44 4.68 4.78
C TRP A 137 0.97 4.12 5.00
N THR A 138 1.94 4.98 5.35
CA THR A 138 3.31 4.54 5.66
C THR A 138 3.33 3.60 6.86
N GLU A 139 2.53 3.86 7.89
CA GLU A 139 2.42 2.97 9.05
C GLU A 139 1.72 1.66 8.72
N TYR A 140 0.74 1.68 7.81
CA TYR A 140 0.13 0.46 7.30
C TYR A 140 1.11 -0.41 6.52
N LEU A 141 1.89 0.19 5.59
CA LEU A 141 2.94 -0.53 4.86
C LEU A 141 4.02 -1.09 5.78
N TRP A 142 4.39 -0.33 6.83
CA TRP A 142 5.29 -0.82 7.87
C TRP A 142 4.72 -2.05 8.58
N GLN A 143 3.43 -2.06 8.91
CA GLN A 143 2.80 -3.20 9.57
C GLN A 143 2.74 -4.43 8.65
N VAL A 144 2.46 -4.25 7.35
CA VAL A 144 2.53 -5.35 6.37
C VAL A 144 3.94 -5.94 6.31
N TRP A 145 4.96 -5.08 6.28
CA TRP A 145 6.36 -5.49 6.30
C TRP A 145 6.75 -6.21 7.60
N LEU A 146 6.18 -5.81 8.75
CA LEU A 146 6.36 -6.48 10.03
C LEU A 146 5.74 -7.89 10.03
N GLU A 147 4.46 -8.02 9.66
CA GLU A 147 3.73 -9.30 9.68
C GLU A 147 4.32 -10.35 8.71
N THR A 148 4.98 -9.88 7.66
CA THR A 148 5.68 -10.72 6.68
C THR A 148 7.14 -10.96 7.05
N PHE A 149 7.65 -10.40 8.16
CA PHE A 149 9.07 -10.46 8.53
C PHE A 149 10.00 -10.02 7.39
N GLY A 150 9.57 -8.99 6.67
CA GLY A 150 10.28 -8.44 5.51
C GLY A 150 10.12 -9.21 4.21
N ASP A 151 9.39 -10.33 4.20
CA ASP A 151 9.08 -11.13 3.00
C ASP A 151 7.93 -10.50 2.19
N VAL A 152 8.11 -9.23 1.83
CA VAL A 152 7.21 -8.50 0.92
C VAL A 152 7.88 -8.47 -0.45
N SER A 153 7.19 -8.99 -1.45
CA SER A 153 7.70 -8.90 -2.83
C SER A 153 7.61 -7.46 -3.31
N VAL A 154 8.70 -6.94 -3.87
CA VAL A 154 8.74 -5.57 -4.40
C VAL A 154 8.77 -5.61 -5.92
N TYR A 155 7.81 -4.94 -6.54
CA TYR A 155 7.70 -4.83 -8.00
C TYR A 155 8.02 -3.42 -8.45
N ASN A 156 9.08 -3.29 -9.22
CA ASN A 156 9.44 -2.03 -9.85
C ASN A 156 8.44 -1.70 -10.99
N THR A 157 7.83 -0.52 -10.90
CA THR A 157 6.93 0.05 -11.91
C THR A 157 7.52 1.26 -12.64
N ALA A 158 8.80 1.59 -12.46
CA ALA A 158 9.51 2.65 -13.17
C ALA A 158 9.36 2.50 -14.70
N GLN A 159 9.49 1.27 -15.19
CA GLN A 159 9.33 0.92 -16.61
C GLN A 159 7.88 1.00 -17.09
N TRP A 160 6.92 1.13 -16.17
CA TRP A 160 5.51 1.33 -16.51
C TRP A 160 5.23 2.83 -16.77
N SER A 161 6.24 3.69 -16.70
CA SER A 161 6.08 5.14 -16.85
C SER A 161 6.36 5.65 -18.27
N GLU A 162 6.60 4.78 -19.26
CA GLU A 162 6.95 5.27 -20.59
C GLU A 162 5.79 6.05 -21.25
N ALA A 163 6.04 7.35 -21.38
CA ALA A 163 5.35 8.37 -22.16
C ALA A 163 3.93 8.80 -21.74
N LEU A 164 3.85 9.64 -20.70
CA LEU A 164 3.07 10.87 -20.84
C LEU A 164 4.04 11.99 -21.27
N PRO A 165 3.78 12.72 -22.36
CA PRO A 165 4.60 13.86 -22.72
C PRO A 165 4.63 14.83 -21.53
N ALA A 166 5.82 15.37 -21.25
CA ALA A 166 6.09 16.35 -20.21
C ALA A 166 5.41 17.72 -20.46
N THR A 167 4.19 17.74 -20.99
CA THR A 167 3.31 18.90 -21.11
C THR A 167 2.24 18.85 -20.02
N ARG A 168 2.69 18.81 -18.77
CA ARG A 168 2.06 19.51 -17.66
C ARG A 168 3.16 19.74 -16.63
N ALA A 169 3.90 20.83 -16.84
CA ALA A 169 4.37 21.61 -15.72
C ALA A 169 3.12 21.89 -14.87
N VAL A 170 2.92 21.10 -13.82
CA VAL A 170 1.90 21.34 -12.81
C VAL A 170 2.36 22.60 -12.07
N SER A 171 1.97 23.75 -12.61
CA SER A 171 1.72 24.93 -11.80
C SER A 171 0.72 24.51 -10.71
N GLY A 172 1.20 24.47 -9.47
CA GLY A 172 0.38 24.20 -8.30
C GLY A 172 0.13 22.71 -8.06
N LYS A 173 1.16 21.99 -7.58
CA LYS A 173 0.87 20.94 -6.58
C LYS A 173 0.06 21.65 -5.47
N PRO A 174 -1.18 21.25 -5.16
CA PRO A 174 -1.63 21.47 -3.80
C PRO A 174 -0.71 20.58 -2.96
N SER A 175 0.39 21.16 -2.48
CA SER A 175 1.08 20.59 -1.33
C SER A 175 -0.03 20.33 -0.31
N PRO A 176 -0.19 19.10 0.21
CA PRO A 176 -1.02 18.94 1.40
C PRO A 176 -0.55 20.01 2.38
N ALA A 177 -1.51 20.80 2.90
CA ALA A 177 -1.18 21.91 3.78
C ALA A 177 -0.18 21.37 4.81
N PRO A 178 1.03 21.95 4.91
CA PRO A 178 2.08 21.34 5.72
C PRO A 178 1.51 21.14 7.10
N LEU A 179 1.39 19.87 7.51
CA LEU A 179 0.97 19.48 8.85
C LEU A 179 1.63 20.44 9.83
N GLY A 180 0.87 21.06 10.73
CA GLY A 180 1.46 21.95 11.72
C GLY A 180 2.62 21.23 12.42
N ALA A 181 3.68 21.96 12.79
CA ALA A 181 4.85 21.34 13.45
C ALA A 181 4.46 20.50 14.68
N LEU A 182 3.39 20.89 15.37
CA LEU A 182 2.76 20.14 16.44
C LEU A 182 2.18 18.80 15.97
N SER A 183 1.41 18.80 14.87
CA SER A 183 0.81 17.61 14.26
C SER A 183 1.86 16.57 13.88
N ARG A 184 2.97 17.00 13.27
CA ARG A 184 4.11 16.12 12.97
C ARG A 184 4.71 15.52 14.23
N LYS A 185 4.98 16.35 15.26
CA LYS A 185 5.52 15.86 16.55
C LYS A 185 4.58 14.85 17.22
N ILE A 186 3.27 15.11 17.18
CA ILE A 186 2.25 14.21 17.71
C ILE A 186 2.27 12.89 16.94
N HIS A 187 2.23 12.96 15.60
CA HIS A 187 2.29 11.77 14.74
C HIS A 187 3.54 10.94 15.02
N THR A 188 4.74 11.54 15.05
CA THR A 188 5.99 10.82 15.32
C THR A 188 5.96 10.10 16.67
N LYS A 189 5.41 10.73 17.72
CA LYS A 189 5.30 10.09 19.04
C LYS A 189 4.36 8.88 19.02
N PHE A 190 3.19 9.02 18.40
CA PHE A 190 2.24 7.93 18.31
C PHE A 190 2.74 6.80 17.40
N SER A 191 3.35 7.11 16.25
CA SER A 191 3.98 6.13 15.36
C SER A 191 5.08 5.36 16.08
N THR A 192 5.98 6.05 16.80
CA THR A 192 7.05 5.38 17.58
C THR A 192 6.47 4.40 18.59
N ARG A 193 5.44 4.82 19.33
CA ARG A 193 4.78 3.97 20.32
C ARG A 193 4.06 2.78 19.67
N PHE A 194 3.34 3.02 18.58
CA PHE A 194 2.64 1.98 17.82
C PHE A 194 3.60 0.92 17.29
N ARG A 195 4.74 1.35 16.72
CA ARG A 195 5.76 0.42 16.22
C ARG A 195 6.35 -0.42 17.33
N LEU A 196 6.65 0.19 18.48
CA LEU A 196 7.13 -0.52 19.66
C LEU A 196 6.13 -1.59 20.14
N GLU A 197 4.86 -1.21 20.32
CA GLU A 197 3.81 -2.12 20.78
C GLU A 197 3.61 -3.28 19.79
N SER A 198 3.61 -3.00 18.49
CA SER A 198 3.46 -4.01 17.44
C SER A 198 4.67 -4.96 17.38
N CYS A 199 5.90 -4.45 17.52
CA CYS A 199 7.11 -5.27 17.63
C CYS A 199 7.07 -6.22 18.84
N ILE A 200 6.57 -5.74 20.00
CA ILE A 200 6.40 -6.58 21.20
C ILE A 200 5.35 -7.67 20.93
N LEU A 201 4.23 -7.33 20.30
CA LEU A 201 3.19 -8.30 19.96
C LEU A 201 3.68 -9.37 18.98
N ALA A 202 4.37 -8.97 17.91
CA ALA A 202 4.96 -9.88 16.94
C ALA A 202 5.98 -10.84 17.61
N SER A 203 6.80 -10.32 18.53
CA SER A 203 7.75 -11.14 19.30
C SER A 203 7.04 -12.18 20.18
N LYS A 204 5.96 -11.78 20.86
CA LYS A 204 5.14 -12.70 21.68
C LYS A 204 4.45 -13.78 20.84
N GLN A 205 3.89 -13.39 19.69
CA GLN A 205 3.25 -14.33 18.77
C GLN A 205 4.26 -15.35 18.24
N LEU A 206 5.46 -14.90 17.86
CA LEU A 206 6.52 -15.80 17.42
C LEU A 206 6.91 -16.80 18.51
N ALA A 207 7.08 -16.33 19.75
CA ALA A 207 7.38 -17.21 20.90
C ALA A 207 6.28 -18.24 21.16
N SER A 208 5.01 -17.88 20.92
CA SER A 208 3.88 -18.79 21.10
C SER A 208 3.70 -19.84 20.00
N THR A 209 4.35 -19.66 18.84
CA THR A 209 4.21 -20.59 17.69
C THR A 209 4.88 -21.95 17.94
N GLY A 210 5.91 -21.98 18.80
CA GLY A 210 6.53 -23.24 19.27
C GLY A 210 7.38 -24.01 18.26
N ASP A 211 7.46 -23.58 16.99
CA ASP A 211 8.25 -24.23 15.93
C ASP A 211 9.70 -23.69 15.87
N PRO A 212 10.72 -24.45 16.31
CA PRO A 212 12.10 -23.97 16.38
C PRO A 212 12.72 -23.62 15.02
N GLU A 213 12.30 -24.29 13.94
CA GLU A 213 12.87 -24.09 12.60
C GLU A 213 12.41 -22.77 11.99
N LEU A 214 11.13 -22.41 12.20
CA LEU A 214 10.57 -21.11 11.78
C LEU A 214 10.97 -19.96 12.71
N ILE A 215 11.18 -20.24 14.01
CA ILE A 215 11.52 -19.23 15.01
C ILE A 215 12.87 -18.59 14.73
N THR A 216 13.87 -19.36 14.31
CA THR A 216 15.26 -18.86 14.28
C THR A 216 15.48 -17.72 13.25
N PRO A 217 15.03 -17.82 11.98
CA PRO A 217 15.17 -16.74 11.01
C PRO A 217 14.31 -15.52 11.35
N LYS A 218 13.05 -15.74 11.75
CA LYS A 218 12.10 -14.67 12.09
C LYS A 218 12.49 -13.92 13.37
N ALA A 219 13.02 -14.62 14.37
CA ALA A 219 13.50 -14.01 15.60
C ALA A 219 14.75 -13.15 15.34
N ARG A 220 15.65 -13.61 14.45
CA ARG A 220 16.80 -12.80 14.02
C ARG A 220 16.33 -11.53 13.31
N TRP A 221 15.40 -11.64 12.37
CA TRP A 221 14.85 -10.49 11.67
C TRP A 221 14.18 -9.48 12.62
N LEU A 222 13.37 -9.96 13.58
CA LEU A 222 12.79 -9.11 14.63
C LEU A 222 13.87 -8.46 15.49
N LYS A 223 14.99 -9.13 15.75
CA LYS A 223 16.09 -8.54 16.50
C LYS A 223 16.73 -7.34 15.82
N GLU A 224 16.90 -7.46 14.51
CA GLU A 224 17.54 -6.43 13.69
C GLU A 224 16.60 -5.24 13.47
N ASN A 225 15.30 -5.49 13.32
CA ASN A 225 14.31 -4.48 12.89
C ASN A 225 13.38 -3.98 14.01
N CYS A 226 13.31 -4.70 15.13
CA CYS A 226 12.51 -4.40 16.32
C CYS A 226 13.37 -4.46 17.61
N PRO A 227 14.51 -3.74 17.71
CA PRO A 227 15.47 -3.91 18.80
C PRO A 227 14.89 -3.65 20.19
N GLN A 228 13.85 -2.83 20.29
CA GLN A 228 13.20 -2.48 21.56
C GLN A 228 12.15 -3.52 22.02
N GLY A 229 11.66 -4.40 21.14
CA GLY A 229 10.63 -5.40 21.47
C GLY A 229 11.18 -6.66 22.14
N LEU A 230 12.49 -6.87 22.09
CA LEU A 230 13.14 -8.12 22.47
C LEU A 230 13.49 -8.29 23.95
N SER A 231 13.38 -7.24 24.77
CA SER A 231 13.54 -7.36 26.22
C SER A 231 12.50 -8.29 26.87
N VAL A 232 11.50 -8.74 26.09
CA VAL A 232 10.41 -9.63 26.52
C VAL A 232 10.71 -11.11 26.22
N LEU A 233 11.73 -11.42 25.39
CA LEU A 233 12.11 -12.80 25.04
C LEU A 233 13.26 -13.36 25.89
N SER A 234 13.82 -12.56 26.81
CA SER A 234 14.90 -12.95 27.72
C SER A 234 14.39 -13.36 29.09
#